data_AF-A0A0U2R1P7-F1
#
_entry.id   AF-A0A0U2R1P7-F1
#
_cell.length_a   1.000
_cell.length_b   1.000
_cell.length_c   1.000
_cell.angle_alpha   90.00
_cell.angle_beta   90.00
_cell.angle_gamma   90.00
#
_symmetry.space_group_name_H-M   'P 1'
#
loop_
_entity.id
_entity.type
_entity.pdbx_description
1 polymer ?
#
loop_
_entity_poly.entity_id
_entity_poly.type
_entity_poly.pdbx_seq_one_letter_code
_entity_poly.pdbx_strand_id
1 'polypeptide(L)' 'MAERRAWTRDELILAMNLYCKLPFGSLDHRTPEIIRLAAAMGRTPSSV' A
#
# COMPACT_ATOMS: atom_id res chain seq x y z
N MET A 1 -7.39 -5.87 -20.97
CA MET A 1 -7.24 -4.56 -20.29
C MET A 1 -7.57 -4.78 -18.82
N ALA A 2 -6.63 -4.51 -17.90
CA ALA A 2 -6.92 -4.66 -16.46
C ALA A 2 -7.89 -3.55 -16.01
N GLU A 3 -8.97 -3.94 -15.35
CA GLU A 3 -9.96 -3.01 -14.80
C GLU A 3 -9.31 -2.19 -13.67
N ARG A 4 -9.38 -0.86 -13.76
CA ARG A 4 -8.78 0.03 -12.76
C ARG A 4 -9.69 0.10 -11.54
N ARG A 5 -9.30 -0.61 -10.47
CA ARG A 5 -9.99 -0.57 -9.16
C ARG A 5 -9.67 0.73 -8.41
N ALA A 6 -10.69 1.56 -8.17
CA ALA A 6 -10.57 2.76 -7.34
C ALA A 6 -10.19 2.40 -5.89
N TRP A 7 -9.52 3.33 -5.21
CA TRP A 7 -9.20 3.21 -3.79
C TRP A 7 -10.42 3.44 -2.92
N THR A 8 -10.61 2.60 -1.90
CA THR A 8 -11.61 2.88 -0.85
C THR A 8 -11.01 3.80 0.21
N ARG A 9 -11.87 4.44 0.99
CA ARG A 9 -11.45 5.31 2.08
C ARG A 9 -10.59 4.58 3.11
N ASP A 10 -10.93 3.35 3.44
CA ASP A 10 -10.22 2.56 4.45
C ASP A 10 -8.84 2.15 3.97
N GLU A 11 -8.71 1.79 2.69
CA GLU A 11 -7.41 1.48 2.09
C GLU A 11 -6.48 2.70 2.11
N LEU A 12 -6.99 3.90 1.82
CA LEU A 12 -6.23 5.15 1.91
C LEU A 12 -5.75 5.43 3.34
N ILE A 13 -6.61 5.21 4.33
CA ILE A 13 -6.28 5.41 5.74
C ILE A 13 -5.18 4.44 6.17
N LEU A 14 -5.28 3.17 5.78
CA LEU A 14 -4.28 2.16 6.12
C LEU A 14 -2.93 2.48 5.46
N ALA A 15 -2.92 2.85 4.18
CA ALA A 15 -1.69 3.24 3.47
C ALA A 15 -1.04 4.46 4.10
N MET A 16 -1.82 5.51 4.38
CA MET A 16 -1.31 6.72 5.04
C MET A 16 -0.76 6.41 6.44
N ASN A 17 -1.47 5.59 7.22
CA ASN A 17 -1.03 5.18 8.55
C ASN A 17 0.31 4.45 8.52
N LEU A 18 0.50 3.56 7.54
CA LEU A 18 1.77 2.86 7.35
C LEU A 18 2.88 3.85 6.95
N TYR A 19 2.62 4.74 6.00
CA TYR A 19 3.61 5.70 5.51
C TYR A 19 4.11 6.65 6.58
N CYS A 20 3.25 7.09 7.49
CA CYS A 20 3.66 7.91 8.64
C CYS A 20 4.55 7.16 9.65
N LYS A 21 4.57 5.82 9.63
CA LYS A 21 5.36 4.98 10.54
C LYS A 21 6.67 4.48 9.93
N LEU A 22 6.77 4.49 8.61
CA LEU A 22 7.96 4.01 7.91
C LEU A 22 9.12 4.99 8.09
N PRO A 23 10.35 4.49 8.32
CA PRO A 23 11.51 5.35 8.33
C PRO A 23 11.79 5.89 6.93
N PHE A 24 12.56 6.98 6.88
CA PHE A 24 12.97 7.59 5.62
C PHE A 24 13.64 6.57 4.68
N GLY A 25 13.31 6.61 3.39
CA GLY A 25 13.83 5.69 2.38
C GLY A 25 13.15 4.31 2.35
N SER A 26 12.17 4.04 3.22
CA SER A 26 11.41 2.77 3.22
C SER A 26 10.08 2.83 2.46
N LEU A 27 9.78 3.94 1.78
CA LEU A 27 8.61 4.09 0.90
C LEU A 27 8.90 3.46 -0.47
N ASP A 28 9.08 2.14 -0.49
CA ASP A 28 9.35 1.36 -1.69
C ASP A 28 8.46 0.10 -1.72
N HIS A 29 7.96 -0.28 -2.88
CA HIS A 29 7.15 -1.51 -3.07
C HIS A 29 7.83 -2.81 -2.60
N ARG A 30 9.15 -2.82 -2.40
CA ARG A 30 9.94 -3.93 -1.86
C ARG A 30 9.95 -3.98 -0.34
N THR A 31 9.49 -2.92 0.33
CA THR A 31 9.41 -2.85 1.78
C THR A 31 8.44 -3.92 2.31
N PRO A 32 8.86 -4.79 3.25
CA PRO A 32 8.03 -5.89 3.73
C PRO A 32 6.66 -5.47 4.25
N GLU A 33 6.57 -4.32 4.91
CA GLU A 33 5.33 -3.76 5.44
C GLU A 33 4.35 -3.36 4.33
N ILE A 34 4.86 -2.76 3.25
CA ILE A 34 4.06 -2.39 2.06
C ILE A 34 3.56 -3.66 1.36
N ILE A 35 4.41 -4.68 1.22
CA ILE A 35 4.04 -5.97 0.63
C ILE A 35 2.90 -6.63 1.44
N ARG A 36 3.04 -6.66 2.77
CA ARG A 36 2.01 -7.23 3.67
C ARG A 36 0.70 -6.46 3.59
N LEU A 37 0.76 -5.13 3.59
CA LEU A 37 -0.43 -4.29 3.49
C LEU A 37 -1.13 -4.48 2.14
N ALA A 38 -0.37 -4.51 1.03
CA ALA A 38 -0.91 -4.75 -0.29
C ALA A 38 -1.62 -6.11 -0.39
N ALA A 39 -1.01 -7.17 0.15
CA ALA A 39 -1.62 -8.50 0.22
C ALA A 39 -2.93 -8.48 1.02
N ALA A 40 -2.98 -7.78 2.15
CA ALA A 40 -4.20 -7.65 2.97
C ALA A 40 -5.33 -6.88 2.25
N MET A 41 -4.99 -5.90 1.40
CA MET A 41 -5.96 -5.12 0.61
C MET A 41 -6.30 -5.77 -0.75
N GLY A 42 -5.66 -6.90 -1.10
CA GLY A 42 -5.78 -7.52 -2.42
C GLY A 42 -5.28 -6.61 -3.56
N ARG A 43 -4.23 -5.83 -3.30
CA ARG A 43 -3.55 -4.94 -4.26
C ARG A 43 -2.13 -5.42 -4.53
N THR A 44 -1.50 -4.89 -5.58
CA THR A 44 -0.07 -5.13 -5.81
C THR A 44 0.76 -4.17 -4.96
N PRO A 45 1.95 -4.57 -4.46
CA PRO A 45 2.82 -3.66 -3.71
C PRO A 45 3.22 -2.41 -4.50
N SER A 46 3.31 -2.51 -5.83
CA SER A 46 3.57 -1.37 -6.72
C SER A 46 2.40 -0.40 -6.86
N SER A 47 1.21 -0.79 -6.44
CA SER A 47 -0.01 0.02 -6.47
C SER A 47 -0.29 0.67 -5.11
N VAL A 48 0.43 0.33 -4.05
CA VAL A 48 0.29 0.86 -2.68
C VAL A 48 1.38 1.89 -2.45
#